data_AF-A0A6G8S240-F1
#
_entry.id   AF-A0A6G8S240-F1
#
_cell.length_a   1.000
_cell.length_b   1.000
_cell.length_c   1.000
_cell.angle_alpha   90.00
_cell.angle_beta   90.00
_cell.angle_gamma   90.00
#
_symmetry.space_group_name_H-M   'P 1'
#
loop_
_entity.id
_entity.type
_entity.pdbx_description
1 polymer ?
#
loop_
_entity_poly.entity_id
_entity_poly.type
_entity_poly.pdbx_seq_one_letter_code
_entity_poly.pdbx_strand_id
1 'polypeptide(L)'
;MSQSELSEATLWWGINIRTGVVNFDNLSWLNSDYKLNKNSFLDFSEDLLQIKFLEKNIVLDVGWYKYNGKGNGYFKVCLIKDQNWEKVLTYRHCRKACTLKKEIKELINRVDSY
;
A
#
# COMPACT_ATOMS: atom_id res chain seq x y z
N MET A 1 20.53 19.71 -25.44
CA MET A 1 19.54 18.74 -24.91
C MET A 1 18.82 19.44 -23.78
N SER A 2 17.51 19.66 -23.92
CA SER A 2 16.70 20.50 -23.02
C SER A 2 16.38 19.78 -21.70
N GLN A 3 16.30 20.56 -20.64
CA GLN A 3 15.64 20.19 -19.39
C GLN A 3 14.13 20.02 -19.67
N SER A 4 13.64 18.85 -20.05
CA SER A 4 12.18 18.62 -20.14
C SER A 4 11.77 17.15 -20.26
N GLU A 5 12.39 16.24 -19.52
CA GLU A 5 11.81 14.90 -19.26
C GLU A 5 11.89 14.54 -17.77
N LEU A 6 11.74 15.54 -16.90
CA LEU A 6 11.34 15.26 -15.52
C LEU A 6 9.87 14.88 -15.59
N SER A 7 9.56 13.58 -15.61
CA SER A 7 8.20 13.13 -15.38
C SER A 7 7.72 13.76 -14.07
N GLU A 8 6.55 14.40 -14.10
CA GLU A 8 5.94 14.87 -12.86
C GLU A 8 5.83 13.68 -11.90
N ALA A 9 6.31 13.85 -10.67
CA ALA A 9 6.25 12.80 -9.68
C ALA A 9 4.79 12.41 -9.47
N THR A 10 4.44 11.17 -9.81
CA THR A 10 3.10 10.65 -9.53
C THR A 10 2.94 10.55 -8.01
N LEU A 11 2.09 11.40 -7.44
CA LEU A 11 1.83 11.42 -6.01
C LEU A 11 0.51 10.71 -5.69
N TRP A 12 0.57 9.72 -4.80
CA TRP A 12 -0.61 9.10 -4.19
C TRP A 12 -0.49 9.23 -2.67
N TRP A 13 -1.50 9.80 -2.01
CA TRP A 13 -1.47 10.12 -0.58
C TRP A 13 -0.22 10.95 -0.15
N GLY A 14 0.32 11.78 -1.04
CA GLY A 14 1.57 12.52 -0.81
C GLY A 14 2.84 11.66 -0.82
N ILE A 15 2.75 10.42 -1.30
CA ILE A 15 3.87 9.50 -1.55
C ILE A 15 4.15 9.51 -3.04
N ASN A 16 5.42 9.69 -3.42
CA ASN A 16 5.84 9.47 -4.81
C ASN A 16 5.81 7.97 -5.12
N ILE A 17 4.88 7.55 -5.99
CA ILE A 17 4.70 6.15 -6.40
C ILE A 17 5.54 5.78 -7.61
N ARG A 18 6.42 6.67 -8.09
CA ARG A 18 7.34 6.46 -9.22
C ARG A 18 6.55 6.09 -10.48
N THR A 19 6.90 4.97 -11.11
CA THR A 19 6.20 4.38 -12.27
C THR A 19 4.96 3.58 -11.89
N GLY A 20 4.62 3.54 -10.60
CA GLY A 20 3.43 2.85 -10.10
C GLY A 20 2.14 3.49 -10.62
N VAL A 21 1.17 2.65 -10.97
CA VAL A 21 -0.17 3.06 -11.36
C VAL A 21 -1.17 2.53 -10.33
N VAL A 22 -1.99 3.42 -9.77
CA VAL A 22 -3.06 3.03 -8.85
C VAL A 22 -4.12 2.27 -9.63
N ASN A 23 -4.31 0.99 -9.29
CA ASN A 23 -5.29 0.10 -9.91
C ASN A 23 -6.60 0.03 -9.11
N PHE A 24 -6.52 0.18 -7.78
CA PHE A 24 -7.66 0.22 -6.87
C PHE A 24 -7.31 1.08 -5.66
N ASP A 25 -8.24 1.90 -5.17
CA ASP A 25 -8.02 2.75 -4.00
C ASP A 25 -9.34 2.98 -3.24
N ASN A 26 -9.38 2.43 -2.02
CA ASN A 26 -10.38 2.71 -1.00
C ASN A 26 -9.68 3.08 0.33
N LEU A 27 -8.50 3.70 0.23
CA LEU A 27 -7.62 4.00 1.37
C LEU A 27 -7.22 5.47 1.43
N SER A 28 -7.19 6.19 0.32
CA SER A 28 -6.69 7.58 0.26
C SER A 28 -7.47 8.59 1.11
N TRP A 29 -8.70 8.27 1.51
CA TRP A 29 -9.49 9.05 2.46
C TRP A 29 -8.92 9.01 3.89
N LEU A 30 -8.10 8.00 4.22
CA LEU A 30 -7.58 7.78 5.57
C LEU A 30 -6.58 8.87 5.96
N ASN A 31 -6.86 9.55 7.06
CA ASN A 31 -5.92 10.51 7.65
C ASN A 31 -4.82 9.76 8.42
N SER A 32 -3.55 10.20 8.29
CA SER A 32 -2.41 9.63 9.05
C SER A 32 -2.60 9.66 10.56
N ASP A 33 -3.40 10.60 11.08
CA ASP A 33 -3.71 10.72 12.51
C ASP A 33 -4.92 9.87 12.94
N TYR A 34 -5.53 9.12 12.02
CA TYR A 34 -6.66 8.24 12.32
C TYR A 34 -6.28 7.24 13.42
N LYS A 35 -7.11 7.21 14.47
CA LYS A 35 -6.97 6.30 15.61
C LYS A 35 -7.96 5.16 15.46
N LEU A 36 -7.42 3.95 15.29
CA LEU A 36 -8.25 2.75 15.33
C LEU A 36 -8.99 2.64 16.66
N ASN A 37 -10.26 2.29 16.56
CA ASN A 37 -11.14 1.95 17.66
C ASN A 37 -11.86 0.61 17.37
N LYS A 38 -12.72 0.19 18.31
CA LYS A 38 -13.47 -1.08 18.22
C LYS A 38 -14.39 -1.20 16.99
N ASN A 39 -14.78 -0.08 16.37
CA ASN A 39 -15.66 -0.03 15.20
C ASN A 39 -14.90 0.09 13.87
N SER A 40 -13.57 0.26 13.86
CA SER A 40 -12.81 0.46 12.62
C SER A 40 -12.94 -0.70 11.63
N PHE A 41 -13.41 -1.88 12.07
CA PHE A 41 -13.72 -2.98 11.17
C PHE A 41 -14.89 -2.70 10.21
N LEU A 42 -15.72 -1.67 10.50
CA LEU A 42 -16.78 -1.21 9.60
C LEU A 42 -16.21 -0.37 8.46
N ASP A 43 -15.04 0.23 8.67
CA ASP A 43 -14.41 1.16 7.72
C ASP A 43 -13.45 0.45 6.75
N PHE A 44 -13.00 -0.78 7.07
CA PHE A 44 -11.92 -1.45 6.35
C PHE A 44 -12.28 -2.87 5.86
N SER A 45 -11.90 -3.15 4.61
CA SER A 45 -12.03 -4.44 3.91
C SER A 45 -10.67 -5.11 3.68
N GLU A 46 -10.68 -6.38 3.25
CA GLU A 46 -9.46 -7.11 2.88
C GLU A 46 -8.75 -6.48 1.68
N ASP A 47 -9.45 -5.75 0.82
CA ASP A 47 -8.87 -4.97 -0.28
C ASP A 47 -9.04 -3.47 0.01
N LEU A 48 -7.92 -2.74 0.11
CA LEU A 48 -7.91 -1.29 0.38
C LEU A 48 -7.13 -0.49 -0.67
N LEU A 49 -6.04 -1.02 -1.20
CA LEU A 49 -5.22 -0.35 -2.21
C LEU A 49 -4.48 -1.38 -3.06
N GLN A 50 -4.41 -1.12 -4.37
CA GLN A 50 -3.47 -1.80 -5.26
C GLN A 50 -2.74 -0.79 -6.15
N ILE A 51 -1.41 -0.87 -6.15
CA ILE A 51 -0.54 -0.11 -7.06
C ILE A 51 0.25 -1.10 -7.90
N LYS A 52 0.18 -0.97 -9.22
CA LYS A 52 0.86 -1.83 -10.19
C LYS A 52 2.13 -1.18 -10.73
N PHE A 53 3.23 -1.91 -10.68
CA PHE A 53 4.51 -1.56 -11.29
C PHE A 53 4.72 -2.48 -12.50
N LEU A 54 4.25 -2.04 -13.66
CA LEU A 54 4.08 -2.89 -14.85
C LEU A 54 5.39 -3.45 -15.38
N GLU A 55 6.43 -2.63 -15.50
CA GLU A 55 7.76 -3.05 -15.98
C GLU A 55 8.37 -4.17 -15.13
N LYS A 56 8.00 -4.18 -13.84
CA LYS A 56 8.48 -5.16 -12.87
C LYS A 56 7.48 -6.27 -12.61
N ASN A 57 6.28 -6.29 -13.21
CA ASN A 57 5.21 -7.23 -12.83
C ASN A 57 4.98 -7.32 -11.31
N ILE A 58 5.14 -6.21 -10.58
CA ILE A 58 4.96 -6.16 -9.12
C ILE A 58 3.67 -5.41 -8.80
N VAL A 59 2.94 -5.92 -7.83
CA VAL A 59 1.78 -5.27 -7.21
C VAL A 59 2.14 -4.95 -5.77
N LEU A 60 1.97 -3.69 -5.37
CA LEU A 60 1.82 -3.34 -3.97
C LEU A 60 0.34 -3.47 -3.62
N ASP A 61 0.03 -4.29 -2.63
CA ASP A 61 -1.32 -4.61 -2.20
C ASP A 61 -1.48 -4.25 -0.71
N VAL A 62 -2.57 -3.58 -0.36
CA VAL A 62 -2.91 -3.22 1.02
C VAL A 62 -4.28 -3.73 1.36
N GLY A 63 -4.37 -4.38 2.51
CA GLY A 63 -5.60 -4.92 3.05
C GLY A 63 -5.72 -4.77 4.55
N TRP A 64 -6.93 -4.99 5.08
CA TRP A 64 -7.20 -5.06 6.50
C TRP A 64 -7.63 -6.45 6.93
N TYR A 65 -6.96 -7.00 7.94
CA TYR A 65 -7.18 -8.36 8.41
C TYR A 65 -7.39 -8.42 9.92
N LYS A 66 -8.17 -9.41 10.37
CA LYS A 66 -8.35 -9.74 11.79
C LYS A 66 -7.57 -11.02 12.10
N TYR A 67 -6.92 -11.07 13.25
CA TYR A 67 -6.34 -12.32 13.73
C TYR A 67 -7.47 -13.22 14.24
N ASN A 68 -7.82 -14.26 13.49
CA ASN A 68 -8.81 -15.28 13.87
C ASN A 68 -10.17 -14.72 14.31
N GLY A 69 -10.65 -13.64 13.66
CA GLY A 69 -11.93 -13.01 13.98
C GLY A 69 -12.00 -12.30 15.35
N LYS A 70 -10.89 -12.23 16.10
CA LYS A 70 -10.80 -11.59 17.42
C LYS A 70 -9.79 -10.43 17.40
N GLY A 71 -10.12 -9.34 18.09
CA GLY A 71 -9.22 -8.19 18.27
C GLY A 71 -9.35 -7.06 17.23
N ASN A 72 -8.52 -6.03 17.39
CA ASN A 72 -8.64 -4.71 16.74
C ASN A 72 -8.10 -4.65 15.28
N GLY A 73 -8.00 -5.80 14.59
CA GLY A 73 -7.44 -5.91 13.24
C GLY A 73 -6.04 -5.30 13.03
N TYR A 74 -5.57 -5.31 11.79
CA TYR A 74 -4.32 -4.67 11.36
C TYR A 74 -4.32 -4.47 9.84
N PHE A 75 -3.59 -3.45 9.38
CA PHE A 75 -3.26 -3.29 7.98
C PHE A 75 -2.12 -4.24 7.62
N LYS A 76 -2.21 -4.86 6.45
CA LYS A 76 -1.13 -5.64 5.83
C LYS A 76 -0.77 -4.95 4.52
N VAL A 77 0.52 -4.70 4.30
CA VAL A 77 1.05 -4.18 3.04
C VAL A 77 1.96 -5.25 2.45
N CYS A 78 1.72 -5.67 1.21
CA CYS A 78 2.47 -6.72 0.53
C CYS A 78 3.09 -6.20 -0.77
N LEU A 79 4.24 -6.74 -1.14
CA LEU A 79 4.71 -6.73 -2.52
C LEU A 79 4.52 -8.13 -3.11
N ILE A 80 3.92 -8.19 -4.29
CA ILE A 80 3.48 -9.43 -4.93
C ILE A 80 4.02 -9.42 -6.35
N LYS A 81 4.72 -10.48 -6.74
CA LYS A 81 5.29 -10.62 -8.08
C LYS A 81 4.41 -11.55 -8.92
N ASP A 82 4.26 -11.22 -10.20
CA ASP A 82 3.57 -12.04 -11.20
C ASP A 82 2.16 -12.47 -10.75
N GLN A 83 1.48 -11.60 -9.99
CA GLN A 83 0.12 -11.84 -9.49
C GLN A 83 -0.01 -13.14 -8.65
N ASN A 84 1.05 -13.51 -7.93
CA ASN A 84 1.06 -14.70 -7.08
C ASN A 84 0.89 -14.36 -5.60
N TRP A 85 -0.37 -14.20 -5.14
CA TRP A 85 -0.70 -13.90 -3.74
C TRP A 85 -0.30 -15.01 -2.75
N GLU A 86 -0.14 -16.25 -3.22
CA GLU A 86 0.35 -17.38 -2.41
C GLU A 86 1.84 -17.23 -2.04
N LYS A 87 2.61 -16.46 -2.83
CA LYS A 87 4.05 -16.25 -2.62
C LYS A 87 4.41 -14.77 -2.72
N VAL A 88 4.10 -14.02 -1.67
CA VAL A 88 4.48 -12.61 -1.55
C VAL A 88 6.01 -12.43 -1.47
N LEU A 89 6.54 -11.39 -2.11
CA LEU A 89 7.97 -11.04 -2.05
C LEU A 89 8.37 -10.57 -0.65
N THR A 90 7.51 -9.76 -0.03
CA THR A 90 7.65 -9.29 1.35
C THR A 90 6.32 -8.71 1.83
N TYR A 91 6.15 -8.61 3.14
CA TYR A 91 4.99 -7.96 3.73
C TYR A 91 5.34 -7.21 5.02
N ARG A 92 4.47 -6.29 5.42
CA ARG A 92 4.51 -5.53 6.67
C ARG A 92 3.11 -5.51 7.28
N HIS A 93 3.03 -5.43 8.60
CA HIS A 93 1.76 -5.22 9.30
C HIS A 93 1.85 -4.03 10.25
N CYS A 94 0.77 -3.27 10.38
CA CYS A 94 0.71 -2.15 11.30
C CYS A 94 -0.72 -1.85 11.76
N ARG A 95 -0.85 -1.03 12.81
CA ARG A 95 -2.13 -0.63 13.42
C ARG A 95 -2.32 0.88 13.52
N LYS A 96 -1.45 1.68 12.91
CA LYS A 96 -1.56 3.14 12.94
C LYS A 96 -1.52 3.64 11.51
N ALA A 97 -2.41 4.56 11.16
CA ALA A 97 -2.46 5.13 9.81
C ALA A 97 -1.13 5.83 9.44
N CYS A 98 -0.48 6.53 10.38
CA CYS A 98 0.84 7.10 10.16
C CYS A 98 1.92 6.05 9.85
N THR A 99 1.88 4.90 10.53
CA THR A 99 2.78 3.78 10.24
C THR A 99 2.44 3.14 8.89
N LEU A 100 1.16 2.98 8.56
CA LEU A 100 0.73 2.46 7.26
C LEU A 100 1.30 3.28 6.11
N LYS A 101 1.16 4.61 6.18
CA LYS A 101 1.74 5.53 5.20
C LYS A 101 3.25 5.35 5.04
N LYS A 102 3.96 5.18 6.16
CA LYS A 102 5.41 4.92 6.16
C LYS A 102 5.72 3.58 5.49
N GLU A 103 5.04 2.49 5.85
CA GLU A 103 5.30 1.17 5.29
C GLU A 103 5.01 1.10 3.78
N ILE A 104 3.96 1.76 3.30
CA ILE A 104 3.68 1.88 1.86
C ILE A 104 4.84 2.57 1.16
N LYS A 105 5.29 3.73 1.66
CA LYS A 105 6.42 4.47 1.10
C LYS A 105 7.71 3.63 1.07
N GLU A 106 8.02 2.96 2.16
CA GLU A 106 9.22 2.10 2.27
C GLU A 106 9.17 0.94 1.27
N LEU A 107 8.03 0.28 1.11
CA LEU A 107 7.90 -0.83 0.15
C LEU A 107 7.95 -0.35 -1.30
N ILE A 108 7.35 0.79 -1.64
CA ILE A 108 7.50 1.41 -2.96
C ILE A 108 8.98 1.66 -3.27
N ASN A 109 9.74 2.17 -2.30
CA ASN A 109 11.16 2.44 -2.49
C ASN A 109 12.01 1.19 -2.76
N ARG A 110 11.50 0.02 -2.38
CA ARG A 110 12.17 -1.28 -2.54
C ARG A 110 11.75 -2.04 -3.79
N VAL A 111 10.78 -1.56 -4.57
CA VAL A 111 10.32 -2.24 -5.79
C VAL A 111 11.48 -2.50 -6.75
N ASP A 112 12.40 -1.55 -6.90
CA ASP A 112 13.55 -1.68 -7.81
C ASP A 112 14.65 -2.64 -7.31
N SER A 113 14.55 -3.09 -6.06
CA SER A 113 15.44 -4.12 -5.49
C SER A 113 14.99 -5.56 -5.82
N TYR A 114 13.90 -5.72 -6.58
CA TYR A 114 13.34 -6.98 -7.07
C TYR A 114 13.33 -7.02 -8.61
#